data_AF-A0A968HD96-F1
#
_entry.id   AF-A0A968HD96-F1
#
_cell.length_a   1.000
_cell.length_b   1.000
_cell.length_c   1.000
_cell.angle_alpha   90.00
_cell.angle_beta   90.00
_cell.angle_gamma   90.00
#
_symmetry.space_group_name_H-M   'P 1'
#
loop_
_entity.id
_entity.type
_entity.pdbx_description
1 polymer ?
#
loop_
_entity_poly.entity_id
_entity_poly.type
_entity_poly.pdbx_seq_one_letter_code
_entity_poly.pdbx_strand_id
1 'polypeptide(L)'
;MMARGLRSDMQRIDRRQLVSWCLFDFANSSYSAVIAAVIFPVCYVSSIADNTAGQGDLWWGRAISLSMAFVAITSPFLGGIADYSGKRKRLLLFYTAACIISVAFLSVLKKGMVLEVFFFVLMANIGMEGGLVFYNSFLPDIARREYQGRVSA
;
A
#
# COMPACT_ATOMS: atom_id res chain seq x y z
N MET A 1 14.36 43.84 16.43
CA MET A 1 13.10 43.33 17.05
C MET A 1 12.33 42.34 16.16
N MET A 2 12.91 41.84 15.05
CA MET A 2 12.22 41.02 14.03
C MET A 2 12.46 39.50 14.12
N ALA A 3 13.22 39.00 15.10
CA ALA A 3 13.53 37.56 15.20
C ALA A 3 12.55 36.75 16.08
N ARG A 4 11.55 37.39 16.69
CA ARG A 4 10.60 36.74 17.62
C ARG A 4 9.26 36.34 16.99
N GLY A 5 8.96 36.81 15.78
CA GLY A 5 7.69 36.53 15.07
C GLY A 5 7.66 35.23 14.27
N LEU A 6 8.81 34.61 13.97
CA LEU A 6 8.89 33.37 13.19
C LEU A 6 8.75 32.09 14.03
N ARG A 7 8.60 32.21 15.35
CA ARG A 7 8.43 31.05 16.26
C ARG A 7 6.97 30.69 16.54
N SER A 8 6.00 31.51 16.12
CA SER A 8 4.58 31.30 16.45
C SER A 8 3.78 30.49 15.43
N ASP A 9 4.29 30.29 14.21
CA ASP A 9 3.62 29.49 13.16
C ASP A 9 4.22 28.10 12.99
N MET A 10 4.93 27.61 14.01
CA MET A 10 5.15 26.19 14.18
C MET A 10 3.80 25.59 14.60
N GLN A 11 2.88 25.45 13.64
CA GLN A 11 1.79 24.47 13.75
C GLN A 11 2.50 23.16 14.08
N ARG A 12 2.47 22.80 15.37
CA ARG A 12 3.12 21.59 15.87
C ARG A 12 2.49 20.46 15.09
N ILE A 13 3.21 19.90 14.11
CA ILE A 13 2.89 18.58 13.57
C ILE A 13 2.76 17.72 14.82
N ASP A 14 1.55 17.21 15.07
CA ASP A 14 1.30 16.46 16.28
C ASP A 14 2.28 15.29 16.25
N ARG A 15 3.09 15.15 17.30
CA ARG A 15 4.10 14.09 17.40
C ARG A 15 3.47 12.71 17.16
N ARG A 16 2.19 12.56 17.49
CA ARG A 16 1.39 11.35 17.18
C ARG A 16 1.16 11.15 15.69
N GLN A 17 0.88 12.19 14.92
CA GLN A 17 0.70 12.12 13.47
C GLN A 17 2.00 11.74 12.78
N LEU A 18 3.12 12.34 13.18
CA LEU A 18 4.45 12.03 12.63
C LEU A 18 4.83 10.56 12.90
N VAL A 19 4.66 10.10 14.15
CA VAL A 19 4.95 8.69 14.51
C VAL A 19 4.03 7.73 13.76
N SER A 20 2.73 8.06 13.61
CA SER A 20 1.80 7.22 12.86
C SER A 20 2.17 7.14 11.38
N TRP A 21 2.63 8.25 10.80
CA TRP A 21 3.09 8.31 9.42
C TRP A 21 4.37 7.47 9.23
N CYS A 22 5.39 7.65 10.08
CA CYS A 22 6.62 6.85 10.02
C CYS A 22 6.35 5.35 10.22
N LEU A 23 5.44 4.98 11.13
CA LEU A 23 5.09 3.58 11.36
C LEU A 23 4.38 2.97 10.15
N PHE A 24 3.48 3.72 9.51
CA PHE A 24 2.80 3.26 8.30
C PHE A 24 3.79 3.10 7.14
N ASP A 25 4.71 4.05 6.95
CA ASP A 25 5.77 4.00 5.94
C ASP A 25 6.68 2.78 6.12
N PHE A 26 7.05 2.50 7.37
CA PHE A 26 7.84 1.33 7.74
C PHE A 26 7.08 0.02 7.44
N ALA A 27 5.79 -0.04 7.79
CA ALA A 27 4.96 -1.20 7.52
C ALA A 27 4.79 -1.44 6.01
N ASN A 28 4.61 -0.38 5.24
CA ASN A 28 4.48 -0.45 3.78
C ASN A 28 5.77 -0.98 3.13
N SER A 29 6.92 -0.45 3.54
CA SER A 29 8.23 -0.91 3.06
C SER A 29 8.47 -2.38 3.42
N SER A 30 8.13 -2.78 4.64
CA SER A 30 8.24 -4.17 5.12
C SER A 30 7.33 -5.12 4.33
N TYR A 31 6.10 -4.70 4.02
CA TYR A 31 5.18 -5.46 3.18
C TYR A 31 5.77 -5.69 1.78
N SER A 32 6.25 -4.63 1.12
CA SER A 32 6.79 -4.74 -0.24
C SER A 32 8.02 -5.66 -0.28
N ALA A 33 8.93 -5.51 0.69
CA ALA A 33 10.17 -6.30 0.75
C ALA A 33 9.96 -7.76 1.15
N VAL A 34 9.08 -8.04 2.12
CA VAL A 34 8.91 -9.40 2.66
C VAL A 34 7.74 -10.10 1.98
N ILE A 35 6.56 -9.48 2.01
CA ILE A 35 5.32 -10.12 1.59
C ILE A 35 5.28 -10.22 0.06
N ALA A 36 5.42 -9.09 -0.63
CA ALA A 36 5.29 -9.05 -2.09
C ALA A 36 6.48 -9.68 -2.81
N ALA A 37 7.72 -9.43 -2.35
CA ALA A 37 8.92 -9.90 -3.04
C ALA A 37 9.39 -11.31 -2.65
N VAL A 38 9.08 -11.79 -1.43
CA VAL A 38 9.55 -13.11 -0.96
C VAL A 38 8.40 -14.07 -0.74
N ILE A 39 7.41 -13.71 0.08
CA ILE A 39 6.37 -14.66 0.49
C ILE A 39 5.45 -15.03 -0.68
N PHE A 40 4.95 -14.06 -1.44
CA PHE A 40 4.02 -14.35 -2.54
C PHE A 40 4.63 -15.25 -3.62
N PRO A 41 5.82 -14.97 -4.19
CA PRO A 41 6.46 -15.87 -5.15
C PRO A 41 6.66 -17.29 -4.58
N VAL A 42 7.17 -17.39 -3.34
CA VAL A 42 7.41 -18.68 -2.69
C VAL A 42 6.11 -19.45 -2.47
N CYS A 43 5.02 -18.78 -2.09
CA CYS A 43 3.70 -19.39 -1.97
C CYS A 43 3.20 -19.93 -3.32
N TYR A 44 3.41 -19.23 -4.43
CA TYR A 44 3.03 -19.74 -5.76
C TYR A 44 3.84 -20.95 -6.19
N VAL A 45 5.17 -20.90 -6.03
CA VAL A 45 6.04 -22.04 -6.32
C VAL A 45 5.66 -23.25 -5.47
N SER A 46 5.28 -23.02 -4.21
CA SER A 46 4.85 -24.08 -3.29
C SER A 46 3.45 -24.61 -3.60
N SER A 47 2.56 -23.79 -4.15
CA SER A 47 1.14 -24.11 -4.38
C SER A 47 0.88 -24.81 -5.72
N ILE A 48 1.66 -24.49 -6.76
CA ILE A 48 1.69 -25.22 -8.03
C ILE A 48 2.71 -26.36 -7.92
N ALA A 49 2.50 -27.22 -6.92
CA ALA A 49 3.12 -28.53 -6.81
C ALA A 49 3.50 -29.06 -8.21
N ASP A 50 4.80 -29.14 -8.47
CA ASP A 50 5.42 -29.40 -9.78
C ASP A 50 5.64 -28.15 -10.64
N ASN A 51 6.60 -27.31 -10.20
CA ASN A 51 7.20 -26.25 -11.01
C ASN A 51 8.06 -26.81 -12.17
N THR A 52 7.55 -27.81 -12.89
CA THR A 52 8.24 -28.50 -13.98
C THR A 52 8.44 -27.60 -15.20
N ALA A 53 7.75 -26.45 -15.26
CA ALA A 53 7.74 -25.55 -16.41
C ALA A 53 7.71 -24.04 -16.08
N GLY A 54 8.07 -23.61 -14.86
CA GLY A 54 8.06 -22.18 -14.50
C GLY A 54 6.66 -21.56 -14.35
N GLN A 55 5.63 -22.39 -14.15
CA GLN A 55 4.24 -21.93 -14.07
C GLN A 55 3.99 -21.07 -12.82
N GLY A 56 4.72 -21.30 -11.73
CA GLY A 56 4.63 -20.49 -10.50
C GLY A 56 4.88 -19.00 -10.76
N ASP A 57 5.98 -18.70 -11.46
CA ASP A 57 6.38 -17.33 -11.78
C ASP A 57 5.41 -16.66 -12.75
N LEU A 58 4.87 -17.42 -13.71
CA LEU A 58 3.85 -16.93 -14.65
C LEU A 58 2.56 -16.54 -13.93
N TRP A 59 2.06 -17.37 -13.01
CA TRP A 59 0.85 -17.07 -12.24
C TRP A 59 1.04 -15.92 -11.26
N TRP A 60 2.20 -15.85 -10.61
CA TRP A 60 2.56 -14.70 -9.78
C TRP A 60 2.61 -13.41 -10.60
N GLY A 61 3.30 -13.42 -11.73
CA GLY A 61 3.41 -12.27 -12.64
C GLY A 61 2.03 -11.81 -13.15
N ARG A 62 1.13 -12.75 -13.47
CA ARG A 62 -0.26 -12.44 -13.82
C ARG A 62 -1.03 -11.80 -12.68
N ALA A 63 -0.87 -12.27 -11.44
CA ALA A 63 -1.55 -11.71 -10.28
C ALA A 63 -1.12 -10.27 -10.02
N ILE A 64 0.19 -10.02 -10.03
CA ILE A 64 0.74 -8.67 -9.87
C ILE A 64 0.28 -7.77 -11.03
N SER A 65 0.39 -8.23 -12.28
CA SER A 65 -0.02 -7.44 -13.45
C SER A 65 -1.50 -7.07 -13.42
N LEU A 66 -2.37 -8.02 -13.08
CA LEU A 66 -3.81 -7.80 -12.99
C LEU A 66 -4.17 -6.87 -11.83
N SER A 67 -3.51 -7.03 -10.67
CA SER A 67 -3.70 -6.13 -9.53
C SER A 67 -3.27 -4.70 -9.85
N MET A 68 -2.12 -4.52 -10.52
CA MET A 68 -1.63 -3.21 -10.93
C MET A 68 -2.53 -2.57 -12.00
N ALA A 69 -3.02 -3.35 -12.97
CA ALA A 69 -3.98 -2.84 -13.95
C ALA A 69 -5.28 -2.39 -13.27
N PHE A 70 -5.78 -3.15 -12.30
CA PHE A 70 -6.96 -2.78 -11.52
C PHE A 70 -6.73 -1.49 -10.72
N VAL A 71 -5.59 -1.38 -10.03
CA VAL A 71 -5.22 -0.18 -9.28
C VAL A 71 -5.08 1.01 -10.23
N ALA A 72 -4.44 0.86 -11.38
CA ALA A 72 -4.26 1.93 -12.35
C ALA A 72 -5.62 2.49 -12.82
N ILE A 73 -6.57 1.62 -13.15
CA ILE A 73 -7.92 2.00 -13.58
C ILE A 73 -8.72 2.65 -12.44
N THR A 74 -8.58 2.14 -11.22
CA THR A 74 -9.32 2.65 -10.05
C THR A 74 -8.70 3.90 -9.44
N SER A 75 -7.40 4.15 -9.66
CA SER A 75 -6.64 5.26 -9.07
C SER A 75 -7.25 6.66 -9.29
N PRO A 76 -7.74 7.07 -10.49
CA PRO A 76 -8.37 8.39 -10.65
C PRO A 76 -9.66 8.52 -9.82
N PHE A 77 -10.43 7.44 -9.69
CA PHE A 77 -11.64 7.43 -8.87
C PHE A 77 -11.30 7.47 -7.38
N LEU A 78 -10.32 6.68 -6.94
CA LEU A 78 -9.88 6.66 -5.54
C LEU A 78 -9.27 8.01 -5.14
N GLY A 79 -8.51 8.66 -6.02
CA GLY A 79 -7.98 10.01 -5.82
C GLY A 79 -9.10 11.05 -5.70
N GLY A 80 -10.07 11.05 -6.63
CA GLY A 80 -11.23 11.94 -6.52
C GLY A 80 -12.04 11.73 -5.23
N ILE A 81 -12.21 10.48 -4.79
CA ILE A 81 -12.84 10.18 -3.50
C ILE A 81 -11.97 10.65 -2.33
N ALA A 82 -10.65 10.51 -2.40
CA ALA A 82 -9.74 10.98 -1.36
C ALA A 82 -9.83 12.50 -1.16
N ASP A 83 -9.94 13.24 -2.27
CA ASP A 83 -10.02 14.71 -2.28
C ASP A 83 -11.38 15.23 -1.79
N TYR A 84 -12.49 14.56 -2.16
CA TYR A 84 -13.84 15.06 -1.86
C TYR A 84 -14.50 14.43 -0.63
N SER A 85 -14.15 13.20 -0.24
CA SER A 85 -15.00 12.41 0.67
C SER A 85 -14.86 12.75 2.16
N GLY A 86 -13.81 13.45 2.59
CA GLY A 86 -13.52 13.68 4.03
C GLY A 86 -13.32 12.39 4.86
N LYS A 87 -13.57 11.22 4.27
CA LYS A 87 -13.52 9.88 4.88
C LYS A 87 -12.26 9.10 4.51
N ARG A 88 -11.25 9.77 3.92
CA ARG A 88 -9.93 9.20 3.54
C ARG A 88 -9.30 8.31 4.61
N LYS A 89 -9.44 8.63 5.90
CA LYS A 89 -8.91 7.80 7.01
C LYS A 89 -9.64 6.47 7.15
N ARG A 90 -10.97 6.47 6.98
CA ARG A 90 -11.79 5.25 7.05
C ARG A 90 -11.53 4.36 5.83
N LEU A 91 -11.32 4.96 4.66
CA LEU A 91 -10.95 4.23 3.44
C LEU A 91 -9.56 3.61 3.58
N LEU A 92 -8.57 4.37 4.05
CA LEU A 92 -7.24 3.85 4.34
C LEU A 92 -7.31 2.62 5.27
N LEU A 93 -8.06 2.72 6.38
CA LEU A 93 -8.25 1.60 7.31
C LEU A 93 -8.95 0.40 6.65
N PHE A 94 -9.92 0.63 5.78
CA PHE A 94 -10.60 -0.44 5.04
C PHE A 94 -9.63 -1.20 4.12
N TYR A 95 -8.83 -0.47 3.34
CA TYR A 95 -7.82 -1.06 2.44
C TYR A 95 -6.73 -1.81 3.21
N THR A 96 -6.23 -1.22 4.30
CA THR A 96 -5.26 -1.88 5.18
C THR A 96 -5.84 -3.14 5.82
N ALA A 97 -7.09 -3.10 6.31
CA ALA A 97 -7.74 -4.28 6.89
C ALA A 97 -7.94 -5.39 5.84
N ALA A 98 -8.39 -5.04 4.63
CA ALA A 98 -8.52 -5.99 3.52
C ALA A 98 -7.18 -6.65 3.18
N CYS A 99 -6.09 -5.88 3.17
CA CYS A 99 -4.74 -6.39 2.98
C CYS A 99 -4.33 -7.38 4.09
N ILE A 100 -4.48 -6.98 5.36
CA ILE A 100 -4.13 -7.83 6.52
C ILE A 100 -4.93 -9.13 6.50
N ILE A 101 -6.23 -9.06 6.25
CA ILE A 101 -7.10 -10.25 6.18
C ILE A 101 -6.64 -11.17 5.05
N SER A 102 -6.33 -10.63 3.88
CA SER A 102 -5.87 -11.42 2.73
C SER A 102 -4.53 -12.12 3.03
N VAL A 103 -3.57 -11.41 3.64
CA VAL A 103 -2.29 -11.99 4.07
C VAL A 103 -2.48 -13.04 5.16
N ALA A 104 -3.39 -12.81 6.11
CA ALA A 104 -3.70 -13.79 7.15
C ALA A 104 -4.29 -15.08 6.55
N PHE A 105 -5.18 -14.96 5.56
CA PHE A 105 -5.74 -16.12 4.86
C PHE A 105 -4.69 -16.93 4.10
N LEU A 106 -3.66 -16.28 3.53
CA LEU A 106 -2.54 -16.98 2.88
C LEU A 106 -1.83 -17.95 3.83
N SER A 107 -1.78 -17.68 5.13
CA SER A 107 -1.14 -18.57 6.12
C SER A 107 -1.86 -19.91 6.33
N VAL A 108 -3.15 -20.00 5.96
CA VAL A 108 -3.99 -21.18 6.17
C VAL A 108 -4.08 -22.06 4.90
N LEU A 109 -3.59 -21.55 3.76
CA LEU A 109 -3.70 -22.23 2.48
C LEU A 109 -2.77 -23.44 2.38
N LYS A 110 -3.23 -24.46 1.67
CA LYS A 110 -2.52 -25.72 1.46
C LYS A 110 -2.11 -25.88 0.00
N LYS A 111 -1.12 -26.75 -0.21
CA LYS A 111 -0.64 -27.16 -1.55
C LYS A 111 -1.82 -27.61 -2.42
N GLY A 112 -1.93 -27.07 -3.64
CA GLY A 112 -3.02 -27.35 -4.59
C GLY A 112 -4.11 -26.27 -4.69
N MET A 113 -4.17 -25.31 -3.75
CA MET A 113 -5.16 -24.21 -3.75
C MET A 113 -4.70 -22.99 -4.57
N VAL A 114 -4.36 -23.22 -5.84
CA VAL A 114 -3.70 -22.21 -6.69
C VAL A 114 -4.58 -20.98 -6.94
N LEU A 115 -5.87 -21.18 -7.17
CA LEU A 115 -6.82 -20.10 -7.45
C LEU A 115 -7.08 -19.25 -6.21
N GLU A 116 -7.14 -19.86 -5.03
CA GLU A 116 -7.32 -19.18 -3.77
C GLU A 116 -6.09 -18.35 -3.42
N VAL A 117 -4.89 -18.92 -3.54
CA VAL A 117 -3.63 -18.17 -3.39
C VAL A 117 -3.62 -16.99 -4.36
N PHE A 118 -4.04 -17.21 -5.61
CA PHE A 118 -4.12 -16.16 -6.61
C PHE A 118 -5.07 -15.03 -6.23
N PHE A 119 -6.26 -15.37 -5.78
CA PHE A 119 -7.25 -14.40 -5.36
C PHE A 119 -6.78 -13.59 -4.14
N PHE A 120 -6.22 -14.25 -3.12
CA PHE A 120 -5.76 -13.57 -1.90
C PHE A 120 -4.52 -12.70 -2.13
N VAL A 121 -3.56 -13.13 -2.97
CA VAL A 121 -2.42 -12.29 -3.36
C VAL A 121 -2.90 -11.06 -4.12
N LEU A 122 -3.82 -11.23 -5.08
CA LEU A 122 -4.39 -10.14 -5.85
C LEU A 122 -5.13 -9.13 -4.94
N MET A 123 -5.96 -9.62 -4.02
CA MET A 123 -6.66 -8.79 -3.03
C MET A 123 -5.68 -8.06 -2.10
N ALA A 124 -4.65 -8.75 -1.60
CA ALA A 124 -3.64 -8.14 -0.73
C ALA A 124 -2.90 -7.00 -1.45
N ASN A 125 -2.51 -7.23 -2.70
CA ASN A 125 -1.79 -6.22 -3.48
C ASN A 125 -2.68 -5.02 -3.83
N ILE A 126 -3.94 -5.23 -4.22
CA ILE A 126 -4.91 -4.14 -4.41
C ILE A 126 -5.15 -3.38 -3.09
N GLY A 127 -5.23 -4.09 -1.98
CA GLY A 127 -5.37 -3.52 -0.64
C GLY A 127 -4.21 -2.57 -0.30
N MET A 128 -2.99 -3.01 -0.57
CA MET A 128 -1.77 -2.24 -0.30
C MET A 128 -1.64 -1.02 -1.22
N GLU A 129 -1.70 -1.23 -2.54
CA GLU A 129 -1.53 -0.17 -3.53
C GLU A 129 -2.70 0.83 -3.53
N GLY A 130 -3.93 0.35 -3.35
CA GLY A 130 -5.11 1.22 -3.19
C GLY A 130 -5.05 2.02 -1.87
N GLY A 131 -4.54 1.42 -0.80
CA GLY A 131 -4.28 2.10 0.47
C GLY A 131 -3.23 3.20 0.33
N LEU A 132 -2.18 2.97 -0.46
CA LEU A 132 -1.13 3.94 -0.77
C LEU A 132 -1.68 5.21 -1.44
N VAL A 133 -2.70 5.11 -2.30
CA VAL A 133 -3.36 6.29 -2.90
C VAL A 133 -3.94 7.21 -1.81
N PHE A 134 -4.65 6.64 -0.84
CA PHE A 134 -5.19 7.41 0.28
C PHE A 134 -4.10 7.90 1.22
N TYR A 135 -3.07 7.09 1.49
CA TYR A 135 -1.93 7.49 2.30
C TYR A 135 -1.22 8.72 1.72
N ASN A 136 -0.96 8.71 0.41
CA ASN A 136 -0.32 9.82 -0.30
C ASN A 136 -1.17 11.10 -0.28
N SER A 137 -2.50 10.99 -0.24
CA SER A 137 -3.39 12.15 -0.08
C SER A 137 -3.26 12.85 1.29
N PHE A 138 -2.70 12.19 2.31
CA PHE A 138 -2.39 12.81 3.60
C PHE A 138 -1.03 13.53 3.61
N LEU A 139 -0.16 13.25 2.64
CA LEU A 139 1.18 13.83 2.58
C LEU A 139 1.16 15.37 2.55
N PRO A 140 0.29 16.04 1.77
CA PRO A 140 0.23 17.52 1.74
C PRO A 140 -0.20 18.15 3.07
N ASP A 141 -0.91 17.42 3.91
CA ASP A 141 -1.36 17.90 5.23
C ASP A 141 -0.30 17.69 6.32
N ILE A 142 0.59 16.72 6.13
CA ILE A 142 1.65 16.36 7.09
C ILE A 142 2.96 17.07 6.73
N ALA A 143 3.28 17.18 5.43
CA ALA A 143 4.44 17.88 4.91
C ALA A 143 4.01 19.19 4.26
N ARG A 144 4.28 20.32 4.92
CA ARG A 144 4.05 21.66 4.37
C ARG A 144 4.65 21.80 2.96
N ARG A 145 3.93 22.53 2.10
CA ARG A 145 4.27 22.96 0.72
C ARG A 145 5.65 23.64 0.54
N GLU A 146 6.40 23.95 1.60
CA GLU A 146 7.62 24.79 1.57
C GLU A 146 8.85 24.16 0.89
N TYR A 147 8.77 22.89 0.43
CA TYR A 147 9.84 22.25 -0.35
C TYR A 147 9.44 21.87 -1.79
N GLN A 148 8.20 22.11 -2.21
CA GLN A 148 7.71 21.66 -3.53
C GLN A 148 8.24 22.51 -4.71
N GLY A 149 8.76 23.72 -4.46
CA GLY A 149 9.19 24.65 -5.51
C GLY A 149 10.69 24.71 -5.83
N ARG A 150 11.55 23.93 -5.15
CA ARG A 150 13.03 24.03 -5.33
C ARG A 150 13.68 22.88 -6.11
N VAL A 151 12.89 21.98 -6.69
CA VAL A 151 13.39 20.86 -7.52
C VAL A 151 12.88 20.92 -8.97
N SER A 152 12.17 21.99 -9.34
CA SER A 152 11.69 22.21 -10.72
C SER A 152 12.44 23.33 -11.44
N ALA A 153 13.77 23.37 -11.32
CA ALA A 153 14.67 24.17 -12.16
C ALA A 153 15.81 23.29 -12.66
#